data_AF-A0A7C3I923-F1
#
_entry.id   AF-A0A7C3I923-F1
#
_cell.length_a   1.000
_cell.length_b   1.000
_cell.length_c   1.000
_cell.angle_alpha   90.00
_cell.angle_beta   90.00
_cell.angle_gamma   90.00
#
_symmetry.space_group_name_H-M   'P 1'
#
loop_
_entity.id
_entity.type
_entity.pdbx_description
1 polymer ?
#
loop_
_entity_poly.entity_id
_entity_poly.type
_entity_poly.pdbx_seq_one_letter_code
_entity_poly.pdbx_strand_id
1 'polypeptide(L)'
;MRFLYEALRRKIPLKKLFLLLAIALFLNFQIAIAVDSQNEQNKPQTANPTHSTSQLPKDVPQGHWAAESVKKMSELGIMKGYPDGTFKGDAPVTRYELAVTLDRFIQMIQVSRRPIADTDSKLNTDKTPKWAVPSIEKLTTGGYLPKNSPILTDGSKPVSAEELAEALAYVAAEIIRRDVPDSGAEPNTPR
;
A
#
# COMPACT_ATOMS: atom_id res chain seq x y z
N MET A 1 -3.11 -3.98 -25.76
CA MET A 1 -3.39 -2.64 -26.32
C MET A 1 -4.87 -2.27 -26.39
N ARG A 2 -5.81 -3.16 -26.72
CA ARG A 2 -7.26 -2.85 -26.73
C ARG A 2 -7.85 -2.41 -25.38
N PHE A 3 -7.35 -2.96 -24.27
CA PHE A 3 -7.78 -2.59 -22.91
C PHE A 3 -7.39 -1.16 -22.49
N LEU A 4 -6.21 -0.67 -22.92
CA LEU A 4 -5.80 0.70 -22.65
C LEU A 4 -6.63 1.73 -23.46
N TYR A 5 -7.03 1.38 -24.68
CA TYR A 5 -7.81 2.25 -25.55
C TYR A 5 -9.26 2.42 -25.05
N GLU A 6 -9.84 1.37 -24.48
CA GLU A 6 -11.17 1.40 -23.85
C GLU A 6 -11.18 2.21 -22.54
N ALA A 7 -10.07 2.21 -21.79
CA ALA A 7 -9.94 3.02 -20.56
C ALA A 7 -9.93 4.54 -20.85
N LEU A 8 -9.42 4.97 -22.00
CA LEU A 8 -9.39 6.37 -22.45
C LEU A 8 -10.74 6.88 -22.96
N ARG A 9 -11.71 6.00 -23.26
CA ARG A 9 -13.03 6.36 -23.81
C ARG A 9 -14.08 6.68 -22.73
N ARG A 10 -13.84 6.29 -21.48
CA ARG A 10 -14.74 6.64 -20.37
C ARG A 10 -14.39 8.04 -19.88
N LYS A 11 -15.42 8.89 -19.71
CA LYS A 11 -15.32 10.25 -19.15
C LYS A 11 -14.81 10.19 -17.70
N ILE A 12 -13.52 9.92 -17.53
CA ILE A 12 -12.85 10.02 -16.25
C ILE A 12 -13.01 11.48 -15.81
N PRO A 13 -13.59 11.75 -14.63
CA PRO A 13 -13.78 13.12 -14.18
C PRO A 13 -12.42 13.80 -14.13
N LEU A 14 -12.33 15.04 -14.62
CA LEU A 14 -11.07 15.77 -14.87
C LEU A 14 -10.10 15.69 -13.69
N LYS A 15 -10.61 15.73 -12.45
CA LYS A 15 -9.85 15.60 -11.20
C LYS A 15 -9.06 14.28 -11.06
N LYS A 16 -9.60 13.16 -11.56
CA LYS A 16 -8.92 11.85 -11.57
C LYS A 16 -7.89 11.73 -12.70
N LEU A 17 -8.11 12.42 -13.82
CA LEU A 17 -7.10 12.57 -14.87
C LEU A 17 -5.90 13.39 -14.36
N PHE A 18 -6.15 14.46 -13.59
CA PHE A 18 -5.10 15.23 -12.93
C PHE A 18 -4.29 14.40 -11.91
N LEU A 19 -4.93 13.50 -11.16
CA LEU A 19 -4.22 12.61 -10.23
C LEU A 19 -3.34 11.60 -10.97
N LEU A 20 -3.83 11.00 -12.06
CA LEU A 20 -3.05 10.06 -12.88
C LEU A 20 -1.93 10.77 -13.66
N LEU A 21 -2.18 11.99 -14.15
CA LEU A 21 -1.17 12.85 -14.76
C LEU A 21 -0.10 13.26 -13.74
N ALA A 22 -0.49 13.60 -12.51
CA ALA A 22 0.44 13.96 -11.44
C ALA A 22 1.36 12.77 -11.06
N ILE A 23 0.80 11.56 -10.95
CA ILE A 23 1.59 10.35 -10.71
C ILE A 23 2.54 10.06 -11.88
N ALA A 24 2.07 10.20 -13.13
CA ALA A 24 2.89 9.98 -14.32
C ALA A 24 3.98 11.05 -14.53
N LEU A 25 3.73 12.31 -14.17
CA LEU A 25 4.73 13.40 -14.23
C LEU A 25 5.77 13.28 -13.10
N PHE A 26 5.35 12.85 -11.90
CA PHE A 26 6.26 12.61 -10.77
C PHE A 26 7.24 11.45 -11.04
N LEU A 27 6.85 10.49 -11.87
CA LEU A 27 7.73 9.41 -12.36
C LEU A 27 8.75 9.86 -13.42
N ASN A 28 8.52 10.99 -14.10
CA ASN A 28 9.40 11.51 -15.17
C ASN A 28 10.30 12.67 -14.71
N PHE A 29 10.11 13.23 -13.52
CA PHE A 29 10.87 14.38 -13.01
C PHE A 29 11.79 13.97 -11.85
N GLN A 30 12.80 13.14 -12.16
CA GLN A 30 13.91 12.83 -11.25
C GLN A 30 15.29 13.15 -11.86
N ILE A 31 15.37 14.20 -12.69
CA ILE A 31 16.65 14.82 -13.03
C ILE A 31 16.46 16.34 -13.13
N ALA A 32 16.63 17.04 -12.00
CA ALA A 32 17.20 18.39 -11.93
C ALA A 32 17.21 18.86 -10.46
N ILE A 33 18.39 18.84 -9.85
CA ILE A 33 18.67 19.55 -8.61
C ILE A 33 18.76 21.05 -8.95
N ALA A 34 18.06 21.88 -8.19
CA ALA A 34 18.46 23.26 -7.95
C ALA A 34 18.12 23.61 -6.50
N VAL A 35 19.18 23.74 -5.72
CA VAL A 35 19.23 24.35 -4.39
C VAL A 35 18.93 25.85 -4.54
N ASP A 36 17.96 26.40 -3.80
CA ASP A 36 18.17 27.55 -2.90
C ASP A 36 16.91 27.94 -2.06
N SER A 37 17.17 28.11 -0.76
CA SER A 37 16.68 29.15 0.16
C SER A 37 15.24 29.30 0.71
N GLN A 38 15.23 29.14 2.04
CA GLN A 38 14.58 29.93 3.11
C GLN A 38 13.10 29.71 3.49
N ASN A 39 12.95 28.96 4.60
CA ASN A 39 12.41 29.44 5.89
C ASN A 39 10.96 29.97 5.95
N GLU A 40 10.02 29.09 6.33
CA GLU A 40 8.76 29.47 6.98
C GLU A 40 8.47 28.59 8.20
N GLN A 41 9.30 28.68 9.23
CA GLN A 41 8.91 28.31 10.59
C GLN A 41 8.23 29.50 11.29
N ASN A 42 6.89 29.60 11.24
CA ASN A 42 6.09 29.97 12.42
C ASN A 42 4.57 29.84 12.20
N LYS A 43 3.92 28.84 12.82
CA LYS A 43 2.51 28.97 13.23
C LYS A 43 2.22 28.10 14.46
N PRO A 44 1.59 28.64 15.52
CA PRO A 44 1.44 27.96 16.80
C PRO A 44 0.43 26.81 16.76
N GLN A 45 0.77 25.74 17.47
CA GLN A 45 -0.03 24.54 17.72
C GLN A 45 -0.98 24.75 18.91
N THR A 46 -2.19 24.18 18.84
CA THR A 46 -3.01 23.95 20.03
C THR A 46 -3.80 22.64 19.95
N ALA A 47 -3.78 21.93 21.08
CA ALA A 47 -4.62 20.81 21.54
C ALA A 47 -4.19 19.36 21.18
N ASN A 48 -3.64 18.68 22.21
CA ASN A 48 -3.46 17.23 22.34
C ASN A 48 -4.78 16.54 22.76
N PRO A 49 -4.94 15.22 22.51
CA PRO A 49 -4.60 14.27 23.57
C PRO A 49 -3.81 13.00 23.13
N THR A 50 -2.94 12.58 24.06
CA THR A 50 -2.47 11.21 24.36
C THR A 50 -1.30 10.58 23.56
N HIS A 51 -0.18 10.50 24.27
CA HIS A 51 1.11 9.82 24.07
C HIS A 51 1.17 8.59 23.13
N SER A 52 1.79 8.80 21.97
CA SER A 52 2.88 7.94 21.49
C SER A 52 3.97 8.90 21.05
N THR A 53 5.16 8.79 21.61
CA THR A 53 6.30 9.64 21.23
C THR A 53 6.55 9.43 19.74
N SER A 54 6.05 10.35 18.90
CA SER A 54 6.27 10.41 17.45
C SER A 54 7.72 10.84 17.21
N GLN A 55 8.63 9.97 17.66
CA GLN A 55 10.05 10.13 17.47
C GLN A 55 10.43 9.36 16.22
N LEU A 56 11.20 10.03 15.36
CA LEU A 56 11.72 9.44 14.14
C LEU A 56 12.58 8.21 14.48
N PRO A 57 12.55 7.14 13.68
CA PRO A 57 13.44 5.99 13.86
C PRO A 57 14.91 6.43 13.94
N LYS A 58 15.71 5.74 14.74
CA LYS A 58 17.06 6.19 15.15
C LYS A 58 18.05 6.35 13.98
N ASP A 59 17.81 5.63 12.89
CA ASP A 59 18.60 5.60 11.66
C ASP A 59 18.04 6.52 10.57
N VAL A 60 17.01 7.31 10.88
CA VAL A 60 16.45 8.31 9.97
C VAL A 60 16.64 9.68 10.62
N PRO A 61 17.70 10.44 10.26
CA PRO A 61 17.92 11.77 10.81
C PRO A 61 16.88 12.77 10.28
N GLN A 62 16.63 13.86 11.01
CA GLN A 62 15.61 14.87 10.65
C GLN A 62 15.83 15.50 9.27
N GLY A 63 17.08 15.64 8.83
CA GLY A 63 17.43 16.16 7.50
C GLY A 63 17.38 15.12 6.38
N HIS A 64 17.01 13.86 6.68
CA HIS A 64 16.89 12.82 5.66
C HIS A 64 15.69 13.12 4.75
N TRP A 65 15.85 12.91 3.44
CA TRP A 65 14.80 13.20 2.45
C TRP A 65 13.47 12.49 2.75
N ALA A 66 13.53 11.30 3.35
CA ALA A 66 12.36 10.49 3.71
C ALA A 66 11.83 10.77 5.13
N ALA A 67 12.44 11.66 5.92
CA ALA A 67 12.10 11.84 7.34
C ALA A 67 10.61 12.12 7.55
N GLU A 68 10.03 13.07 6.80
CA GLU A 68 8.61 13.40 6.93
C GLU A 68 7.70 12.22 6.53
N SER A 69 8.03 11.55 5.43
CA SER A 69 7.30 10.37 4.95
C SER A 69 7.35 9.22 5.96
N VAL A 70 8.52 8.92 6.51
CA VAL A 70 8.72 7.89 7.53
C VAL A 70 7.92 8.23 8.79
N LYS A 71 7.99 9.48 9.25
CA LYS A 71 7.21 9.96 10.39
C LYS A 71 5.72 9.75 10.15
N LYS A 72 5.22 10.19 8.99
CA LYS A 72 3.80 10.10 8.64
C LYS A 72 3.32 8.64 8.57
N MET A 73 4.07 7.78 7.91
CA MET A 73 3.73 6.36 7.76
C MET A 73 3.81 5.61 9.10
N SER A 74 4.71 6.03 9.99
CA SER A 74 4.81 5.52 11.36
C SER A 74 3.62 5.95 12.22
N GLU A 75 3.22 7.21 12.13
CA GLU A 75 2.03 7.77 12.82
C GLU A 75 0.73 7.10 12.35
N LEU A 76 0.61 6.82 11.05
CA LEU A 76 -0.52 6.06 10.49
C LEU A 76 -0.45 4.57 10.84
N GLY A 77 0.65 4.11 11.46
CA GLY A 77 0.86 2.73 11.84
C GLY A 77 1.03 1.77 10.66
N ILE A 78 1.25 2.28 9.45
CA ILE A 78 1.39 1.50 8.22
C ILE A 78 2.80 0.89 8.17
N MET A 79 3.84 1.72 8.33
CA MET A 79 5.24 1.30 8.40
C MET A 79 5.86 1.83 9.69
N LYS A 80 6.05 0.95 10.68
CA LYS A 80 6.47 1.33 12.05
C LYS A 80 7.98 1.18 12.32
N GLY A 81 8.75 0.71 11.34
CA GLY A 81 10.12 0.26 11.57
C GLY A 81 10.20 -1.04 12.38
N TYR A 82 11.37 -1.30 12.94
CA TYR A 82 11.72 -2.53 13.65
C TYR A 82 11.73 -2.32 15.18
N PRO A 83 11.60 -3.41 15.98
CA PRO A 83 11.62 -3.32 17.44
C PRO A 83 12.89 -2.73 18.05
N ASP A 84 14.00 -2.72 17.29
CA ASP A 84 15.27 -2.11 17.70
C ASP A 84 15.32 -0.58 17.49
N GLY A 85 14.21 0.01 17.04
CA GLY A 85 14.06 1.44 16.77
C GLY A 85 14.59 1.90 15.42
N THR A 86 15.01 0.99 14.53
CA THR A 86 15.42 1.32 13.15
C THR A 86 14.24 1.35 12.17
N PHE A 87 14.41 2.01 11.03
CA PHE A 87 13.53 1.91 9.86
C PHE A 87 14.15 1.05 8.74
N LYS A 88 15.49 1.03 8.64
CA LYS A 88 16.29 0.35 7.61
C LYS A 88 15.93 0.78 6.19
N GLY A 89 15.89 2.09 5.95
CA GLY A 89 15.44 2.67 4.68
C GLY A 89 16.21 2.22 3.43
N ASP A 90 17.48 1.85 3.57
CA ASP A 90 18.32 1.36 2.46
C ASP A 90 18.25 -0.16 2.25
N ALA A 91 17.59 -0.89 3.16
CA ALA A 91 17.44 -2.34 3.04
C ALA A 91 16.35 -2.69 2.02
N PRO A 92 16.53 -3.76 1.22
CA PRO A 92 15.46 -4.26 0.37
C PRO A 92 14.24 -4.65 1.21
N VAL A 93 13.06 -4.21 0.77
CA VAL A 93 11.79 -4.61 1.39
C VAL A 93 11.53 -6.08 1.10
N THR A 94 11.27 -6.85 2.16
CA THR A 94 10.85 -8.24 2.04
C THR A 94 9.39 -8.34 1.63
N ARG A 95 9.03 -9.45 1.00
CA ARG A 95 7.65 -9.76 0.61
C ARG A 95 6.68 -9.79 1.80
N TYR A 96 7.11 -10.24 2.98
CA TYR A 96 6.30 -10.16 4.20
C TYR A 96 6.08 -8.72 4.68
N GLU A 97 7.09 -7.86 4.58
CA GLU A 97 6.96 -6.44 4.91
C GLU A 97 6.00 -5.74 3.94
N LEU A 98 6.06 -6.08 2.66
CA LEU A 98 5.08 -5.59 1.67
C LEU A 98 3.67 -6.08 2.01
N ALA A 99 3.48 -7.38 2.30
CA ALA A 99 2.18 -7.93 2.66
C ALA A 99 1.57 -7.21 3.87
N VAL A 100 2.35 -7.03 4.94
CA VAL A 100 1.89 -6.32 6.13
C VAL A 100 1.58 -4.85 5.83
N THR A 101 2.40 -4.20 5.00
CA THR A 101 2.19 -2.82 4.58
C THR A 101 0.90 -2.66 3.77
N LEU A 102 0.64 -3.56 2.83
CA LEU A 102 -0.58 -3.57 2.01
C LEU A 102 -1.83 -3.80 2.86
N ASP A 103 -1.83 -4.80 3.76
CA ASP A 103 -2.97 -5.05 4.66
C ASP A 103 -3.30 -3.81 5.50
N ARG A 104 -2.29 -3.15 6.06
CA ARG A 104 -2.48 -1.91 6.85
C ARG A 104 -2.97 -0.75 5.99
N PHE A 105 -2.43 -0.61 4.79
CA PHE A 105 -2.85 0.43 3.86
C PHE A 105 -4.32 0.26 3.45
N ILE A 106 -4.73 -0.97 3.08
CA ILE A 106 -6.11 -1.33 2.75
C ILE A 106 -7.06 -1.05 3.91
N GLN A 107 -6.64 -1.34 5.15
CA GLN A 107 -7.41 -1.01 6.36
C GLN A 107 -7.58 0.49 6.56
N MET A 108 -6.54 1.29 6.30
CA MET A 108 -6.60 2.74 6.43
C MET A 108 -7.63 3.35 5.46
N ILE A 109 -7.68 2.87 4.21
CA ILE A 109 -8.64 3.36 3.21
C ILE A 109 -10.03 2.71 3.33
N GLN A 110 -10.29 1.98 4.42
CA GLN A 110 -11.60 1.41 4.79
C GLN A 110 -12.26 0.56 3.71
N VAL A 111 -11.49 -0.20 2.93
CA VAL A 111 -12.07 -1.08 1.91
C VAL A 111 -12.85 -2.20 2.63
N SER A 112 -14.18 -2.14 2.53
CA SER A 112 -15.12 -3.09 3.16
C SER A 112 -14.71 -4.53 2.89
N ARG A 113 -14.45 -5.31 3.94
CA ARG A 113 -14.10 -6.74 3.83
C ARG A 113 -15.37 -7.55 3.61
N ARG A 114 -15.58 -8.07 2.40
CA ARG A 114 -16.44 -9.25 2.22
C ARG A 114 -15.53 -10.48 2.34
N PRO A 115 -15.69 -11.32 3.38
CA PRO A 115 -15.01 -12.60 3.43
C PRO A 115 -15.37 -13.40 2.17
N ILE A 116 -14.38 -13.95 1.47
CA ILE A 116 -14.66 -14.91 0.40
C ILE A 116 -15.16 -16.18 1.09
N ALA A 117 -16.44 -16.51 0.89
CA ALA A 117 -17.17 -17.58 1.56
C ALA A 117 -16.58 -18.99 1.34
N ASP A 118 -15.65 -19.14 0.39
CA ASP A 118 -15.12 -20.43 -0.08
C ASP A 118 -13.64 -20.64 0.30
N THR A 119 -13.23 -20.08 1.44
CA THR A 119 -11.82 -20.10 1.85
C THR A 119 -11.55 -21.27 2.80
N ASP A 120 -11.54 -22.49 2.27
CA ASP A 120 -10.97 -23.71 2.91
C ASP A 120 -9.43 -23.63 3.07
N SER A 121 -8.89 -22.42 3.26
CA SER A 121 -7.47 -22.15 3.08
C SER A 121 -6.73 -22.36 4.40
N LYS A 122 -6.34 -23.60 4.66
CA LYS A 122 -5.14 -23.88 5.46
C LYS A 122 -3.93 -23.34 4.70
N LEU A 123 -3.64 -22.05 4.85
CA LEU A 123 -2.35 -21.49 4.45
C LEU A 123 -1.27 -22.24 5.23
N ASN A 124 -0.27 -22.78 4.54
CA ASN A 124 0.89 -23.32 5.21
C ASN A 124 1.72 -22.15 5.75
N THR A 125 1.52 -21.83 7.03
CA THR A 125 2.18 -20.73 7.73
C THR A 125 3.41 -21.17 8.53
N ASP A 126 3.87 -22.43 8.38
CA ASP A 126 4.93 -22.99 9.22
C ASP A 126 6.23 -22.18 9.16
N LYS A 127 6.51 -21.56 8.00
CA LYS A 127 7.69 -20.70 7.77
C LYS A 127 7.39 -19.21 7.86
N THR A 128 6.13 -18.83 8.11
CA THR A 128 5.71 -17.44 8.20
C THR A 128 6.02 -16.87 9.57
N PRO A 129 6.70 -15.71 9.68
CA PRO A 129 6.85 -15.03 10.95
C PRO A 129 5.49 -14.71 11.57
N LYS A 130 5.33 -14.94 12.88
CA LYS A 130 4.07 -14.71 13.61
C LYS A 130 3.48 -13.31 13.40
N TRP A 131 4.34 -12.31 13.20
CA TRP A 131 3.93 -10.92 12.95
C TRP A 131 3.29 -10.69 11.57
N ALA A 132 3.57 -11.55 10.59
CA ALA A 132 3.06 -11.44 9.22
C ALA A 132 1.79 -12.26 8.99
N VAL A 133 1.59 -13.35 9.76
CA VAL A 133 0.45 -14.28 9.62
C VAL A 133 -0.91 -13.58 9.50
N PRO A 134 -1.29 -12.62 10.37
CA PRO A 134 -2.61 -12.01 10.29
C PRO A 134 -2.84 -11.24 8.99
N SER A 135 -1.81 -10.59 8.46
CA SER A 135 -1.91 -9.82 7.22
C SER A 135 -1.96 -10.74 5.99
N ILE A 136 -1.19 -11.82 5.99
CA ILE A 136 -1.26 -12.85 4.93
C ILE A 136 -2.65 -13.47 4.86
N GLU A 137 -3.21 -13.85 6.01
CA GLU A 137 -4.55 -14.40 6.09
C GLU A 137 -5.60 -13.42 5.55
N LYS A 138 -5.54 -12.15 5.97
CA LYS A 138 -6.47 -11.11 5.49
C LYS A 138 -6.34 -10.82 3.99
N LEU A 139 -5.12 -10.74 3.47
CA LEU A 139 -4.89 -10.49 2.04
C LEU A 139 -5.41 -11.66 1.19
N THR A 140 -5.24 -12.89 1.69
CA THR A 140 -5.72 -14.10 1.02
C THR A 140 -7.24 -14.21 1.07
N THR A 141 -7.82 -14.18 2.28
CA THR A 141 -9.28 -14.33 2.51
C THR A 141 -10.08 -13.15 1.96
N GLY A 142 -9.46 -11.98 1.87
CA GLY A 142 -10.04 -10.78 1.29
C GLY A 142 -9.92 -10.68 -0.23
N GLY A 143 -9.28 -11.64 -0.90
CA GLY A 143 -9.13 -11.64 -2.36
C GLY A 143 -8.16 -10.59 -2.92
N TYR A 144 -7.37 -9.96 -2.05
CA TYR A 144 -6.44 -8.90 -2.44
C TYR A 144 -5.17 -9.44 -3.10
N LEU A 145 -4.81 -10.70 -2.85
CA LEU A 145 -3.70 -11.39 -3.49
C LEU A 145 -4.09 -12.84 -3.80
N PRO A 146 -3.62 -13.41 -4.93
CA PRO A 146 -3.84 -14.81 -5.24
C PRO A 146 -3.05 -15.70 -4.28
N LYS A 147 -3.61 -16.87 -3.93
CA LYS A 147 -3.02 -17.81 -2.93
C LYS A 147 -1.59 -18.25 -3.26
N ASN A 148 -1.26 -18.35 -4.55
CA ASN A 148 0.05 -18.75 -5.05
C ASN A 148 1.00 -17.56 -5.27
N SER A 149 0.61 -16.34 -4.90
CA SER A 149 1.49 -15.18 -5.03
C SER A 149 2.81 -15.42 -4.26
N PRO A 150 3.97 -15.10 -4.86
CA PRO A 150 5.25 -15.13 -4.15
C PRO A 150 5.24 -14.29 -2.87
N ILE A 151 4.43 -13.23 -2.84
CA ILE A 151 4.24 -12.35 -1.69
C ILE A 151 3.76 -13.12 -0.45
N LEU A 152 2.91 -14.13 -0.65
CA LEU A 152 2.32 -14.93 0.43
C LEU A 152 3.13 -16.20 0.74
N THR A 153 3.81 -16.75 -0.25
CA THR A 153 4.40 -18.11 -0.19
C THR A 153 5.90 -18.13 0.09
N ASP A 154 6.63 -17.06 -0.19
CA ASP A 154 8.09 -16.98 -0.06
C ASP A 154 8.51 -15.60 0.47
N GLY A 155 7.88 -15.23 1.58
CA GLY A 155 7.82 -13.86 2.06
C GLY A 155 9.13 -13.28 2.61
N SER A 156 10.13 -14.11 2.89
CA SER A 156 11.42 -13.65 3.40
C SER A 156 12.34 -13.08 2.33
N LYS A 157 12.03 -13.30 1.05
CA LYS A 157 12.85 -12.77 -0.06
C LYS A 157 12.51 -11.30 -0.34
N PRO A 158 13.45 -10.55 -0.97
CA PRO A 158 13.16 -9.24 -1.50
C PRO A 158 12.03 -9.27 -2.53
N VAL A 159 11.25 -8.19 -2.58
CA VAL A 159 10.21 -7.98 -3.59
C VAL A 159 10.86 -7.58 -4.92
N SER A 160 10.49 -8.24 -6.01
CA SER A 160 10.84 -7.79 -7.36
C SER A 160 9.85 -6.77 -7.91
N ALA A 161 10.23 -6.05 -8.97
CA ALA A 161 9.33 -5.09 -9.62
C ALA A 161 8.05 -5.76 -10.17
N GLU A 162 8.16 -6.98 -10.69
CA GLU A 162 7.04 -7.76 -11.20
C GLU A 162 6.07 -8.15 -10.09
N GLU A 163 6.60 -8.59 -8.95
CA GLU A 163 5.81 -8.98 -7.77
C GLU A 163 5.10 -7.78 -7.15
N LEU A 164 5.76 -6.62 -7.11
CA LEU A 164 5.14 -5.36 -6.71
C LEU A 164 4.01 -4.96 -7.67
N ALA A 165 4.26 -5.05 -8.99
CA ALA A 165 3.27 -4.71 -10.00
C ALA A 165 2.04 -5.63 -9.93
N GLU A 166 2.24 -6.93 -9.75
CA GLU A 166 1.17 -7.90 -9.50
C GLU A 166 0.35 -7.49 -8.28
N ALA A 167 0.99 -7.28 -7.13
CA ALA A 167 0.32 -6.97 -5.89
C ALA A 167 -0.53 -5.70 -5.98
N LEU A 168 0.02 -4.64 -6.57
CA LEU A 168 -0.71 -3.39 -6.77
C LEU A 168 -1.88 -3.55 -7.75
N ALA A 169 -1.72 -4.34 -8.81
CA ALA A 169 -2.78 -4.60 -9.78
C ALA A 169 -3.98 -5.32 -9.13
N TYR A 170 -3.74 -6.35 -8.32
CA TYR A 170 -4.82 -7.05 -7.62
C TYR A 170 -5.50 -6.15 -6.58
N VAL A 171 -4.72 -5.43 -5.77
CA VAL A 171 -5.28 -4.50 -4.78
C VAL A 171 -6.13 -3.42 -5.45
N ALA A 172 -5.63 -2.81 -6.53
CA ALA A 172 -6.38 -1.80 -7.28
C ALA A 172 -7.66 -2.37 -7.90
N ALA A 173 -7.59 -3.57 -8.51
CA ALA A 173 -8.76 -4.24 -9.06
C ALA A 173 -9.82 -4.53 -7.99
N GLU A 174 -9.39 -4.96 -6.79
CA GLU A 174 -10.27 -5.25 -5.66
C GLU A 174 -10.95 -3.98 -5.13
N ILE A 175 -10.21 -2.87 -5.01
CA ILE A 175 -10.75 -1.57 -4.60
C ILE A 175 -11.80 -1.11 -5.61
N ILE A 176 -11.45 -1.12 -6.91
CA ILE A 176 -12.36 -0.66 -7.98
C ILE A 176 -13.63 -1.50 -7.99
N ARG A 177 -13.52 -2.82 -7.87
CA ARG A 177 -14.69 -3.71 -7.91
C ARG A 177 -15.63 -3.47 -6.73
N ARG A 178 -15.12 -3.06 -5.57
CA ARG A 178 -15.92 -2.79 -4.36
C ARG A 178 -16.54 -1.39 -4.34
N ASP A 179 -15.90 -0.42 -4.98
CA ASP A 179 -16.41 0.95 -5.11
C ASP A 179 -17.47 1.10 -6.22
N VAL A 180 -17.57 0.12 -7.13
CA VAL A 180 -18.63 0.09 -8.14
C VAL A 180 -19.87 -0.57 -7.51
N PRO A 181 -21.00 0.15 -7.36
CA PRO A 181 -22.26 -0.46 -6.95
C PRO A 181 -22.59 -1.57 -7.93
N ASP A 182 -22.97 -2.74 -7.41
CA ASP A 182 -23.36 -3.91 -8.20
C ASP A 182 -24.25 -3.45 -9.36
N SER A 183 -23.72 -3.45 -10.58
CA SER A 183 -24.42 -2.85 -11.71
C SER A 183 -25.47 -3.81 -12.25
N GLY A 184 -26.33 -4.36 -11.39
CA GLY A 184 -27.55 -5.11 -11.72
C GLY A 184 -27.44 -6.18 -12.80
N ALA A 185 -26.26 -6.71 -13.10
CA ALA A 185 -26.08 -7.71 -14.16
C ALA A 185 -25.93 -9.06 -13.47
N GLU A 186 -27.06 -9.68 -13.14
CA GLU A 186 -27.09 -11.12 -12.92
C GLU A 186 -26.47 -11.82 -14.14
N PRO A 187 -25.59 -12.82 -13.94
CA PRO A 187 -25.30 -13.76 -15.00
C PRO A 187 -26.58 -14.56 -15.27
N ASN A 188 -27.31 -14.16 -16.32
CA ASN A 188 -28.31 -15.02 -16.94
C ASN A 188 -27.67 -16.38 -17.21
N THR A 189 -28.00 -17.36 -16.37
CA THR A 189 -27.75 -18.77 -16.64
C THR A 189 -28.85 -19.21 -17.61
N PRO A 190 -28.50 -19.66 -18.83
CA PRO A 190 -29.48 -20.29 -19.70
C PRO A 190 -29.98 -21.57 -19.02
N ARG A 191 -31.32 -21.73 -18.94
CA ARG A 191 -31.98 -22.98 -18.58
C ARG A 191 -31.72 -24.07 -19.62
#